data_AF-A0A1V4PER8-F1
#
_entry.id   AF-A0A1V4PER8-F1
#
_cell.length_a   1.000
_cell.length_b   1.000
_cell.length_c   1.000
_cell.angle_alpha   90.00
_cell.angle_beta   90.00
_cell.angle_gamma   90.00
#
_symmetry.space_group_name_H-M   'P 1'
#
loop_
_entity.id
_entity.type
_entity.pdbx_description
1 polymer ?
#
loop_
_entity_poly.entity_id
_entity_poly.type
_entity_poly.pdbx_seq_one_letter_code
_entity_poly.pdbx_strand_id
1 'polypeptide(L)'
;MANSADLKDRWKTLQLLGPVFELLNRAAPRADIDHRSYDLAQLALRLIDYIVHNQASLEGSVSLDSVTDHLTQVARRMNPDDPSRPFVKVARLVFSAVFNDGRPHEVTWLEVDGTGDGVAADVFRFRLLRMVDSESGAAVTATDEAILLYLQALNTDLADRALALKLLVEIQMQAGEFDKALDSARQATRTARGLSASLRERLADTQRDVGTVDWHGEMPKWLGEVRGQIRLQIDRDRQLTALANQAGDDPAAAEACRKISDEVRIGGDVWTRLERFVLSAIPVFLEAQNTQRFRPRGLASTIDMARDVFEPGLAAADDRFAAAVGVLVKGVVAPPTPVCWGLGDLTDLLFRVPTSYDRRPPEVDDPGELGEPPGDSIPQDIARCAADVLSVAGERPTRVSELLGVARSRAGEVEDPDRLLDVLWGAALWVFVAGEDRAHDDEPGSADLAAAVSTLVAVADDHVLADDRYRGPDLTLARSAALDALDLGTVRTS
;
A
#
# COMPACT_ATOMS: atom_id res chain seq x y z
N MET A 1 -9.35 -45.44 9.54
CA MET A 1 -9.99 -45.33 10.87
C MET A 1 -10.21 -43.88 11.36
N ALA A 2 -9.86 -42.84 10.58
CA ALA A 2 -10.03 -41.43 10.99
C ALA A 2 -11.33 -40.74 10.49
N ASN A 3 -12.37 -41.47 10.08
CA ASN A 3 -13.53 -40.86 9.37
C ASN A 3 -14.94 -41.16 9.93
N SER A 4 -15.11 -42.10 10.87
CA SER A 4 -16.44 -42.42 11.44
C SER A 4 -16.90 -41.36 12.45
N ALA A 5 -16.01 -40.92 13.34
CA ALA A 5 -16.33 -39.91 14.36
C ALA A 5 -16.68 -38.53 13.75
N ASP A 6 -15.92 -38.07 12.76
CA ASP A 6 -16.18 -36.79 12.08
C ASP A 6 -17.49 -36.84 11.28
N LEU A 7 -17.81 -37.97 10.66
CA LEU A 7 -19.09 -38.16 9.96
C LEU A 7 -20.27 -38.14 10.93
N LYS A 8 -20.14 -38.80 12.09
CA LYS A 8 -21.16 -38.81 13.14
C LYS A 8 -21.44 -37.42 13.69
N ASP A 9 -20.42 -36.59 13.88
CA ASP A 9 -20.60 -35.21 14.36
C ASP A 9 -21.28 -34.31 13.31
N ARG A 10 -20.95 -34.50 12.02
CA ARG A 10 -21.67 -33.85 10.91
C ARG A 10 -23.12 -34.33 10.82
N TRP A 11 -23.38 -35.62 11.05
CA TRP A 11 -24.74 -36.16 11.10
C TRP A 11 -25.53 -35.56 12.26
N LYS A 12 -24.97 -35.50 13.48
CA LYS A 12 -25.63 -34.86 14.63
C LYS A 12 -26.01 -33.42 14.32
N THR A 13 -25.11 -32.68 13.68
CA THR A 13 -25.34 -31.31 13.22
C THR A 13 -26.54 -31.23 12.28
N LEU A 14 -26.65 -32.12 11.28
CA LEU A 14 -27.80 -32.17 10.38
C LEU A 14 -29.11 -32.49 11.12
N GLN A 15 -29.05 -33.33 12.16
CA GLN A 15 -30.23 -33.68 12.95
C GLN A 15 -30.79 -32.49 13.74
N LEU A 16 -30.00 -31.46 14.04
CA LEU A 16 -30.49 -30.26 14.73
C LEU A 16 -31.55 -29.49 13.92
N LEU A 17 -31.58 -29.67 12.59
CA LEU A 17 -32.63 -29.14 11.73
C LEU A 17 -33.93 -29.96 11.77
N GLY A 18 -33.91 -31.15 12.37
CA GLY A 18 -35.05 -32.06 12.49
C GLY A 18 -36.35 -31.37 12.93
N PRO A 19 -36.36 -30.55 13.99
CA PRO A 19 -37.58 -29.88 14.47
C PRO A 19 -38.17 -28.91 13.43
N VAL A 20 -37.33 -28.26 12.61
CA VAL A 20 -37.77 -27.40 11.51
C VAL A 20 -38.42 -28.23 10.40
N PHE A 21 -37.83 -29.39 10.05
CA PHE A 21 -38.44 -30.30 9.09
C PHE A 21 -39.74 -30.92 9.60
N GLU A 22 -39.84 -31.25 10.90
CA GLU A 22 -41.08 -31.73 11.51
C GLU A 22 -42.17 -30.64 11.50
N LEU A 23 -41.80 -29.39 11.77
CA LEU A 23 -42.70 -28.25 11.65
C LEU A 23 -43.28 -28.15 10.24
N LEU A 24 -42.42 -28.14 9.21
CA LEU A 24 -42.81 -27.97 7.81
C LEU A 24 -43.61 -29.17 7.26
N ASN A 25 -43.18 -30.39 7.54
CA ASN A 25 -43.72 -31.58 6.88
C ASN A 25 -44.84 -32.28 7.69
N ARG A 26 -44.94 -32.02 8.99
CA ARG A 26 -45.88 -32.75 9.87
C ARG A 26 -46.79 -31.82 10.66
N ALA A 27 -46.25 -30.84 11.38
CA ALA A 27 -47.05 -30.00 12.29
C ALA A 27 -47.92 -29.02 11.48
N ALA A 28 -47.35 -28.35 10.48
CA ALA A 28 -48.03 -27.34 9.70
C ALA A 28 -49.15 -27.87 8.79
N PRO A 29 -49.00 -29.01 8.07
CA PRO A 29 -50.09 -29.56 7.26
C PRO A 29 -51.26 -30.11 8.09
N ARG A 30 -51.02 -30.44 9.36
CA ARG A 30 -52.07 -30.89 10.30
C ARG A 30 -52.72 -29.74 11.06
N ALA A 31 -52.10 -28.57 11.03
CA ALA A 31 -52.67 -27.38 11.61
C ALA A 31 -53.71 -26.82 10.65
N ASP A 32 -54.90 -26.53 11.16
CA ASP A 32 -56.00 -25.87 10.44
C ASP A 32 -55.66 -24.38 10.23
N ILE A 33 -54.63 -24.12 9.40
CA ILE A 33 -54.11 -22.82 9.00
C ILE A 33 -53.55 -22.93 7.56
N ASP A 34 -53.58 -21.81 6.83
CA ASP A 34 -52.89 -21.72 5.55
C ASP A 34 -51.38 -21.55 5.75
N HIS A 35 -50.71 -22.66 6.08
CA HIS A 35 -49.28 -22.70 6.38
C HIS A 35 -48.39 -22.34 5.19
N ARG A 36 -48.88 -22.37 3.95
CA ARG A 36 -48.09 -22.04 2.75
C ARG A 36 -47.84 -20.55 2.59
N SER A 37 -48.69 -19.73 3.21
CA SER A 37 -48.57 -18.27 3.20
C SER A 37 -47.60 -17.73 4.25
N TYR A 38 -46.98 -18.62 5.07
CA TYR A 38 -46.00 -18.26 6.09
C TYR A 38 -44.70 -19.01 5.87
N ASP A 39 -43.56 -18.31 5.94
CA ASP A 39 -42.26 -18.97 6.01
C ASP A 39 -42.00 -19.48 7.43
N LEU A 40 -42.48 -20.70 7.69
CA LEU A 40 -42.37 -21.33 9.01
C LEU A 40 -40.92 -21.67 9.38
N ALA A 41 -40.05 -21.91 8.38
CA ALA A 41 -38.63 -22.13 8.62
C ALA A 41 -37.97 -20.83 9.11
N GLN A 42 -38.27 -19.71 8.46
CA GLN A 42 -37.82 -18.39 8.88
C GLN A 42 -38.37 -18.02 10.27
N LEU A 43 -39.63 -18.35 10.58
CA LEU A 43 -40.18 -18.13 11.92
C LEU A 43 -39.50 -18.98 12.99
N ALA A 44 -39.19 -20.24 12.70
CA ALA A 44 -38.44 -21.11 13.62
C ALA A 44 -37.03 -20.59 13.86
N LEU A 45 -36.34 -20.11 12.82
CA LEU A 45 -35.03 -19.48 12.98
C LEU A 45 -35.12 -18.17 13.77
N ARG A 46 -36.14 -17.34 13.52
CA ARG A 46 -36.40 -16.09 14.26
C ARG A 46 -36.71 -16.31 15.73
N LEU A 47 -37.39 -17.41 16.07
CA LEU A 47 -37.61 -17.83 17.45
C LEU A 47 -36.27 -18.06 18.16
N ILE A 48 -35.40 -18.87 17.54
CA ILE A 48 -34.09 -19.19 18.13
C ILE A 48 -33.22 -17.93 18.22
N ASP A 49 -33.17 -17.13 17.15
CA ASP A 49 -32.48 -15.84 17.07
C ASP A 49 -32.88 -14.91 18.21
N TYR A 50 -34.18 -14.72 18.41
CA TYR A 50 -34.71 -13.87 19.48
C TYR A 50 -34.33 -14.37 20.87
N ILE A 51 -34.43 -15.68 21.13
CA ILE A 51 -34.11 -16.25 22.44
C ILE A 51 -32.60 -16.16 22.72
N VAL A 52 -31.75 -16.51 21.76
CA VAL A 52 -30.29 -16.45 21.91
C VAL A 52 -29.83 -15.02 22.18
N HIS A 53 -30.35 -14.03 21.45
CA HIS A 53 -30.00 -12.62 21.66
C HIS A 53 -30.40 -12.10 23.04
N ASN A 54 -31.60 -12.43 23.51
CA ASN A 54 -32.08 -11.93 24.81
C ASN A 54 -31.49 -12.72 26.00
N GLN A 55 -31.13 -13.99 25.80
CA GLN A 55 -30.41 -14.78 26.80
C GLN A 55 -28.98 -14.26 27.03
N ALA A 56 -28.35 -13.65 26.03
CA ALA A 56 -27.05 -12.97 26.19
C ALA A 56 -27.14 -11.64 26.96
N SER A 57 -28.34 -11.18 27.31
CA SER A 57 -28.58 -10.02 28.17
C SER A 57 -28.62 -10.43 29.66
N LEU A 58 -28.59 -9.44 30.57
CA LEU A 58 -28.46 -9.60 32.03
C LEU A 58 -29.48 -10.56 32.70
N GLU A 59 -30.62 -10.82 32.07
CA GLU A 59 -31.71 -11.65 32.62
C GLU A 59 -31.58 -13.15 32.34
N GLY A 60 -30.71 -13.55 31.39
CA GLY A 60 -30.39 -14.96 31.11
C GLY A 60 -31.55 -15.86 30.65
N SER A 61 -32.77 -15.33 30.50
CA SER A 61 -33.99 -16.06 30.10
C SER A 61 -35.03 -15.13 29.49
N VAL A 62 -35.98 -15.68 28.72
CA VAL A 62 -36.99 -14.88 28.00
C VAL A 62 -38.40 -15.34 28.36
N SER A 63 -39.30 -14.41 28.71
CA SER A 63 -40.70 -14.76 29.03
C SER A 63 -41.45 -15.32 27.80
N LEU A 64 -42.34 -16.29 28.04
CA LEU A 64 -43.12 -16.93 26.99
C LEU A 64 -44.03 -15.96 26.22
N ASP A 65 -44.58 -14.97 26.91
CA ASP A 65 -45.42 -13.93 26.31
C ASP A 65 -44.60 -13.07 25.33
N SER A 66 -43.38 -12.67 25.70
CA SER A 66 -42.50 -11.89 24.83
C SER A 66 -42.11 -12.66 23.56
N VAL A 67 -41.82 -13.96 23.70
CA VAL A 67 -41.53 -14.84 22.55
C VAL A 67 -42.75 -14.94 21.62
N THR A 68 -43.93 -15.15 22.18
CA THR A 68 -45.17 -15.29 21.41
C THR A 68 -45.54 -13.99 20.70
N ASP A 69 -45.41 -12.85 21.38
CA ASP A 69 -45.69 -11.53 20.83
C ASP A 69 -44.72 -11.19 19.69
N HIS A 70 -43.43 -11.47 19.87
CA HIS A 70 -42.43 -11.29 18.83
C HIS A 70 -42.78 -12.08 17.56
N LEU A 71 -43.02 -13.39 17.68
CA LEU A 71 -43.38 -14.24 16.55
C LEU A 71 -44.72 -13.83 15.91
N THR A 72 -45.70 -13.43 16.72
CA THR A 72 -46.99 -12.93 16.23
C THR A 72 -46.81 -11.68 15.37
N GLN A 73 -45.94 -10.76 15.79
CA GLN A 73 -45.64 -9.56 15.03
C GLN A 73 -44.93 -9.88 13.70
N VAL A 74 -44.00 -10.84 13.71
CA VAL A 74 -43.31 -11.30 12.49
C VAL A 74 -44.30 -11.99 11.54
N ALA A 75 -45.13 -12.90 12.03
CA ALA A 75 -46.15 -13.58 11.23
C ALA A 75 -47.14 -12.58 10.60
N ARG A 76 -47.57 -11.55 11.35
CA ARG A 76 -48.42 -10.49 10.81
C ARG A 76 -47.75 -9.70 9.69
N ARG A 77 -46.43 -9.49 9.74
CA ARG A 77 -45.67 -8.82 8.67
C ARG A 77 -45.50 -9.69 7.43
N MET A 78 -45.43 -11.02 7.60
CA MET A 78 -45.32 -11.96 6.47
C MET A 78 -46.60 -12.02 5.63
N ASN A 79 -47.76 -12.02 6.28
CA ASN A 79 -49.05 -12.04 5.60
C ASN A 79 -50.04 -11.07 6.27
N PRO A 80 -49.97 -9.75 5.99
CA PRO A 80 -50.81 -8.76 6.64
C PRO A 80 -52.29 -8.89 6.29
N ASP A 81 -52.60 -9.44 5.11
CA ASP A 81 -53.94 -9.50 4.54
C ASP A 81 -54.65 -10.86 4.77
N ASP A 82 -54.10 -11.72 5.64
CA ASP A 82 -54.73 -13.00 5.97
C ASP A 82 -56.15 -12.78 6.55
N PRO A 83 -57.22 -13.28 5.90
CA PRO A 83 -58.60 -13.10 6.35
C PRO A 83 -58.87 -13.72 7.73
N SER A 84 -58.17 -14.80 8.05
CA SER A 84 -58.35 -15.55 9.30
C SER A 84 -57.52 -14.99 10.46
N ARG A 85 -56.57 -14.10 10.16
CA ARG A 85 -55.63 -13.48 11.12
C ARG A 85 -55.04 -14.49 12.13
N PRO A 86 -54.48 -15.63 11.69
CA PRO A 86 -54.09 -16.74 12.56
C PRO A 86 -52.74 -16.51 13.24
N PHE A 87 -52.24 -15.27 13.33
CA PHE A 87 -50.85 -14.94 13.69
C PHE A 87 -50.40 -15.54 15.02
N VAL A 88 -51.24 -15.48 16.06
CA VAL A 88 -50.95 -16.08 17.37
C VAL A 88 -50.93 -17.62 17.28
N LYS A 89 -51.81 -18.21 16.46
CA LYS A 89 -51.85 -19.66 16.24
C LYS A 89 -50.60 -20.14 15.50
N VAL A 90 -50.12 -19.37 14.53
CA VAL A 90 -48.84 -19.60 13.83
C VAL A 90 -47.67 -19.50 14.82
N ALA A 91 -47.60 -18.43 15.62
CA ALA A 91 -46.55 -18.26 16.63
C ALA A 91 -46.50 -19.43 17.62
N ARG A 92 -47.65 -19.86 18.14
CA ARG A 92 -47.77 -21.01 19.04
C ARG A 92 -47.38 -22.32 18.36
N LEU A 93 -47.78 -22.53 17.10
CA LEU A 93 -47.41 -23.72 16.35
C LEU A 93 -45.89 -23.83 16.18
N VAL A 94 -45.24 -22.73 15.79
CA VAL A 94 -43.77 -22.68 15.64
C VAL A 94 -43.10 -22.93 16.98
N PHE A 95 -43.52 -22.25 18.04
CA PHE A 95 -42.99 -22.45 19.38
C PHE A 95 -43.13 -23.90 19.85
N SER A 96 -44.34 -24.47 19.78
CA SER A 96 -44.61 -25.85 20.21
C SER A 96 -43.79 -26.88 19.42
N ALA A 97 -43.59 -26.67 18.11
CA ALA A 97 -42.79 -27.58 17.29
C ALA A 97 -41.30 -27.57 17.66
N VAL A 98 -40.73 -26.39 17.93
CA VAL A 98 -39.31 -26.24 18.32
C VAL A 98 -39.09 -26.64 19.78
N PHE A 99 -40.05 -26.38 20.66
CA PHE A 99 -40.00 -26.72 22.08
C PHE A 99 -40.30 -28.21 22.36
N ASN A 100 -41.08 -28.86 21.49
CA ASN A 100 -41.45 -30.28 21.56
C ASN A 100 -42.05 -30.70 22.91
N ASP A 101 -42.94 -29.86 23.48
CA ASP A 101 -43.54 -30.06 24.80
C ASP A 101 -42.51 -30.36 25.91
N GLY A 102 -41.27 -29.86 25.76
CA GLY A 102 -40.16 -30.07 26.69
C GLY A 102 -39.49 -31.44 26.59
N ARG A 103 -39.92 -32.30 25.66
CA ARG A 103 -39.31 -33.62 25.41
C ARG A 103 -38.06 -33.47 24.54
N PRO A 104 -37.01 -34.28 24.77
CA PRO A 104 -35.89 -34.32 23.85
C PRO A 104 -36.33 -34.89 22.50
N HIS A 105 -35.79 -34.34 21.42
CA HIS A 105 -35.79 -34.99 20.12
C HIS A 105 -34.79 -36.15 20.18
N GLU A 106 -35.19 -37.32 19.69
CA GLU A 106 -34.35 -38.52 19.67
C GLU A 106 -34.11 -38.95 18.23
N VAL A 107 -32.85 -39.13 17.85
CA VAL A 107 -32.48 -39.67 16.55
C VAL A 107 -31.42 -40.76 16.73
N THR A 108 -31.56 -41.85 15.99
CA THR A 108 -30.66 -43.00 16.09
C THR A 108 -29.63 -43.00 14.96
N TRP A 109 -28.36 -42.98 15.32
CA TRP A 109 -27.24 -43.26 14.42
C TRP A 109 -27.06 -44.78 14.32
N LEU A 110 -26.93 -45.30 13.10
CA LEU A 110 -26.64 -46.71 12.84
C LEU A 110 -25.22 -46.80 12.30
N GLU A 111 -24.33 -47.45 13.06
CA GLU A 111 -22.96 -47.68 12.63
C GLU A 111 -22.91 -48.96 11.78
N VAL A 112 -22.52 -48.79 10.51
CA VAL A 112 -22.52 -49.87 9.49
C VAL A 112 -21.15 -50.56 9.39
N ASP A 113 -20.12 -50.02 10.04
CA ASP A 113 -18.75 -50.55 9.99
C ASP A 113 -18.44 -51.41 11.22
N GLY A 114 -18.76 -52.70 11.12
CA GLY A 114 -18.31 -53.70 12.08
C GLY A 114 -18.20 -55.07 11.41
N THR A 115 -17.03 -55.69 11.51
CA THR A 115 -16.74 -57.09 11.13
C THR A 115 -17.52 -58.13 11.97
N GLY A 116 -18.64 -57.73 12.59
CA GLY A 116 -19.52 -58.55 13.40
C GLY A 116 -20.98 -58.41 12.95
N ASP A 117 -21.76 -59.45 13.21
CA ASP A 117 -23.08 -59.72 12.63
C ASP A 117 -24.23 -58.82 13.17
N GLY A 118 -23.95 -57.56 13.54
CA GLY A 118 -24.94 -56.67 14.16
C GLY A 118 -24.69 -55.17 13.94
N VAL A 119 -25.77 -54.44 13.67
CA VAL A 119 -25.78 -52.98 13.54
C VAL A 119 -25.77 -52.35 14.95
N ALA A 120 -24.71 -51.59 15.28
CA ALA A 120 -24.66 -50.83 16.53
C ALA A 120 -25.48 -49.54 16.39
N ALA A 121 -26.44 -49.34 17.29
CA ALA A 121 -27.30 -48.15 17.33
C ALA A 121 -26.88 -47.21 18.46
N ASP A 122 -26.63 -45.94 18.14
CA ASP A 122 -26.37 -44.89 19.12
C ASP A 122 -27.49 -43.83 19.08
N VAL A 123 -28.06 -43.48 20.23
CA VAL A 123 -29.20 -42.57 20.32
C VAL A 123 -28.72 -41.18 20.71
N PHE A 124 -28.85 -40.23 19.78
CA PHE A 124 -28.60 -38.82 20.03
C PHE A 124 -29.89 -38.14 20.51
N ARG A 125 -29.85 -37.60 21.72
CA ARG A 125 -30.97 -36.87 22.34
C ARG A 125 -30.60 -35.41 22.48
N PHE A 126 -31.42 -34.50 21.97
CA PHE A 126 -31.18 -33.06 22.09
C PHE A 126 -32.49 -32.30 22.31
N ARG A 127 -32.38 -31.07 22.82
CA ARG A 127 -33.47 -30.09 22.87
C ARG A 127 -32.94 -28.81 22.25
N LEU A 128 -33.81 -28.00 21.64
CA LEU A 128 -33.43 -26.65 21.19
C LEU A 128 -33.78 -25.60 22.24
N LEU A 129 -34.88 -25.79 22.95
CA LEU A 129 -35.38 -24.86 23.96
C LEU A 129 -35.59 -25.58 25.30
N ARG A 130 -35.47 -24.83 26.39
CA ARG A 130 -35.67 -25.31 27.76
C ARG A 130 -36.52 -24.31 28.53
N MET A 131 -37.47 -24.80 29.33
CA MET A 131 -38.22 -23.96 30.27
C MET A 131 -37.42 -23.78 31.56
N VAL A 132 -37.45 -22.56 32.09
CA VAL A 132 -36.84 -22.17 33.36
C VAL A 132 -37.84 -21.32 34.13
N ASP A 133 -37.89 -21.45 35.45
CA ASP A 133 -38.70 -20.58 36.30
C ASP A 133 -37.97 -19.25 36.51
N SER A 134 -38.65 -18.14 36.21
CA SER A 134 -38.19 -16.76 36.41
C SER A 134 -39.09 -16.04 37.41
N GLU A 135 -38.63 -14.92 37.98
CA GLU A 135 -39.41 -14.08 38.89
C GLU A 135 -40.73 -13.58 38.25
N SER A 136 -40.75 -13.47 36.92
CA SER A 136 -41.90 -13.05 36.12
C SER A 136 -42.80 -14.21 35.67
N GLY A 137 -42.48 -15.45 36.05
CA GLY A 137 -43.21 -16.66 35.65
C GLY A 137 -42.38 -17.58 34.75
N ALA A 138 -43.06 -18.32 33.88
CA ALA A 138 -42.43 -19.33 33.05
C ALA A 138 -41.62 -18.70 31.90
N ALA A 139 -40.31 -18.97 31.87
CA ALA A 139 -39.37 -18.42 30.88
C ALA A 139 -38.70 -19.53 30.05
N VAL A 140 -38.10 -19.15 28.93
CA VAL A 140 -37.46 -20.04 27.96
C VAL A 140 -35.99 -19.64 27.78
N THR A 141 -35.12 -20.63 27.67
CA THR A 141 -33.71 -20.48 27.30
C THR A 141 -33.37 -21.37 26.10
N ALA A 142 -32.44 -20.90 25.27
CA ALA A 142 -31.82 -21.69 24.23
C ALA A 142 -30.79 -22.64 24.85
N THR A 143 -30.80 -23.88 24.39
CA THR A 143 -29.79 -24.87 24.75
C THR A 143 -28.53 -24.70 23.91
N ASP A 144 -27.46 -25.37 24.32
CA ASP A 144 -26.20 -25.50 23.59
C ASP A 144 -26.42 -25.89 22.12
N GLU A 145 -27.34 -26.83 21.86
CA GLU A 145 -27.65 -27.28 20.51
C GLU A 145 -28.39 -26.22 19.67
N ALA A 146 -29.29 -25.43 20.27
CA ALA A 146 -29.92 -24.32 19.56
C ALA A 146 -28.97 -23.17 19.28
N ILE A 147 -28.09 -22.87 20.23
CA ILE A 147 -27.01 -21.90 20.06
C ILE A 147 -26.11 -22.37 18.90
N LEU A 148 -25.65 -23.62 18.91
CA LEU A 148 -24.85 -24.20 17.83
C LEU A 148 -25.58 -24.14 16.47
N LEU A 149 -26.85 -24.52 16.41
CA LEU A 149 -27.67 -24.46 15.21
C LEU A 149 -27.78 -23.03 14.67
N TYR A 150 -28.10 -22.07 15.54
CA TYR A 150 -28.20 -20.66 15.20
C TYR A 150 -26.89 -20.15 14.59
N LEU A 151 -25.77 -20.46 15.24
CA LEU A 151 -24.44 -20.00 14.84
C LEU A 151 -23.89 -20.70 13.58
N GLN A 152 -24.40 -21.88 13.24
CA GLN A 152 -24.12 -22.57 11.99
C GLN A 152 -25.05 -22.15 10.85
N ALA A 153 -26.26 -21.69 11.18
CA ALA A 153 -27.27 -21.22 10.23
C ALA A 153 -27.03 -19.77 9.78
N LEU A 154 -26.37 -18.95 10.61
CA LEU A 154 -25.71 -17.77 10.08
C LEU A 154 -24.65 -18.24 9.06
N ASN A 155 -24.53 -17.55 7.93
CA ASN A 155 -23.44 -17.76 6.98
C ASN A 155 -22.15 -17.15 7.58
N THR A 156 -21.74 -17.66 8.74
CA THR A 156 -20.84 -16.99 9.67
C THR A 156 -19.41 -17.33 9.35
N ASP A 157 -18.59 -16.29 9.31
CA ASP A 157 -17.15 -16.34 9.27
C ASP A 157 -16.65 -17.29 10.40
N LEU A 158 -15.53 -17.97 10.18
CA LEU A 158 -14.89 -18.82 11.21
C LEU A 158 -14.64 -18.04 12.51
N ALA A 159 -14.51 -16.71 12.41
CA ALA A 159 -14.44 -15.80 13.55
C ALA A 159 -15.69 -15.85 14.44
N ASP A 160 -16.89 -15.82 13.86
CA ASP A 160 -18.14 -15.82 14.62
C ASP A 160 -18.42 -17.18 15.25
N ARG A 161 -18.05 -18.27 14.56
CA ARG A 161 -18.05 -19.63 15.14
C ARG A 161 -17.10 -19.77 16.33
N ALA A 162 -15.96 -19.07 16.31
CA ALA A 162 -15.06 -19.07 17.47
C ALA A 162 -15.65 -18.29 18.66
N LEU A 163 -16.32 -17.16 18.39
CA LEU A 163 -16.99 -16.35 19.43
C LEU A 163 -18.10 -17.14 20.11
N ALA A 164 -18.93 -17.78 19.30
CA ALA A 164 -19.94 -18.75 19.68
C ALA A 164 -19.49 -19.79 20.70
N LEU A 165 -18.41 -20.51 20.37
CA LEU A 165 -17.89 -21.57 21.22
C LEU A 165 -17.40 -21.00 22.55
N LYS A 166 -16.85 -19.77 22.56
CA LYS A 166 -16.46 -19.07 23.79
C LYS A 166 -17.65 -18.72 24.68
N LEU A 167 -18.76 -18.25 24.11
CA LEU A 167 -20.00 -18.02 24.86
C LEU A 167 -20.54 -19.33 25.45
N LEU A 168 -20.43 -20.43 24.71
CA LEU A 168 -20.81 -21.74 25.20
C LEU A 168 -19.96 -22.19 26.39
N VAL A 169 -18.64 -21.93 26.37
CA VAL A 169 -17.76 -22.16 27.53
C VAL A 169 -18.27 -21.39 28.75
N GLU A 170 -18.60 -20.11 28.60
CA GLU A 170 -19.12 -19.27 29.68
C GLU A 170 -20.41 -19.83 30.29
N ILE A 171 -21.40 -20.17 29.44
CA ILE A 171 -22.68 -20.75 29.88
C ILE A 171 -22.47 -22.08 30.62
N GLN A 172 -21.65 -22.97 30.06
CA GLN A 172 -21.39 -24.29 30.65
C GLN A 172 -20.63 -24.19 31.97
N MET A 173 -19.72 -23.22 32.11
CA MET A 173 -19.02 -22.95 33.37
C MET A 173 -19.97 -22.41 34.44
N GLN A 174 -20.87 -21.49 34.08
CA GLN A 174 -21.88 -20.97 35.00
C GLN A 174 -22.86 -22.07 35.46
N ALA A 175 -23.14 -23.05 34.59
CA ALA A 175 -23.95 -24.21 34.91
C ALA A 175 -23.20 -25.31 35.71
N GLY A 176 -21.89 -25.16 35.94
CA GLY A 176 -21.06 -26.17 36.61
C GLY A 176 -20.71 -27.40 35.76
N GLU A 177 -20.99 -27.37 34.44
CA GLU A 177 -20.73 -28.46 33.51
C GLU A 177 -19.29 -28.38 32.95
N PHE A 178 -18.28 -28.45 33.83
CA PHE A 178 -16.89 -28.14 33.47
C PHE A 178 -16.27 -29.05 32.41
N ASP A 179 -16.65 -30.33 32.34
CA ASP A 179 -16.14 -31.24 31.31
C ASP A 179 -16.60 -30.82 29.91
N LYS A 180 -17.88 -30.41 29.77
CA LYS A 180 -18.40 -29.89 28.51
C LYS A 180 -17.77 -28.55 28.16
N ALA A 181 -17.59 -27.68 29.15
CA ALA A 181 -16.90 -26.40 28.96
C ALA A 181 -15.48 -26.58 28.43
N LEU A 182 -14.75 -27.60 28.92
CA LEU A 182 -13.42 -27.93 28.43
C LEU A 182 -13.43 -28.39 26.97
N ASP A 183 -14.38 -29.24 26.57
CA ASP A 183 -14.48 -29.70 25.19
C ASP A 183 -14.88 -28.56 24.22
N SER A 184 -15.78 -27.68 24.67
CA SER A 184 -16.14 -26.44 23.96
C SER A 184 -14.92 -25.52 23.80
N ALA A 185 -14.09 -25.36 24.84
CA ALA A 185 -12.86 -24.57 24.80
C ALA A 185 -11.85 -25.15 23.78
N ARG A 186 -11.65 -26.47 23.78
CA ARG A 186 -10.79 -27.16 22.79
C ARG A 186 -11.31 -26.97 21.36
N GLN A 187 -12.62 -26.96 21.18
CA GLN A 187 -13.21 -26.72 19.87
C GLN A 187 -13.04 -25.26 19.44
N ALA A 188 -13.15 -24.30 20.36
CA ALA A 188 -12.86 -22.89 20.10
C ALA A 188 -11.41 -22.70 19.66
N THR A 189 -10.45 -23.32 20.36
CA THR A 189 -9.02 -23.28 20.02
C THR A 189 -8.74 -23.88 18.64
N ARG A 190 -9.35 -25.03 18.31
CA ARG A 190 -9.24 -25.63 16.97
C ARG A 190 -9.78 -24.69 15.88
N THR A 191 -10.92 -24.05 16.13
CA THR A 191 -11.53 -23.10 15.19
C THR A 191 -10.64 -21.87 14.98
N ALA A 192 -10.07 -21.32 16.07
CA ALA A 192 -9.12 -20.21 16.01
C ALA A 192 -7.87 -20.55 15.17
N ARG A 193 -7.33 -21.76 15.32
CA ARG A 193 -6.21 -22.25 14.49
C ARG A 193 -6.57 -22.34 13.02
N GLY A 194 -7.78 -22.85 12.70
CA GLY A 194 -8.29 -22.91 11.33
C GLY A 194 -8.41 -21.54 10.68
N LEU A 195 -9.01 -20.57 11.38
CA LEU A 195 -9.08 -19.19 10.88
C LEU A 195 -7.68 -18.58 10.69
N SER A 196 -6.79 -18.81 11.65
CA SER A 196 -5.41 -18.32 11.58
C SER A 196 -4.66 -18.87 10.34
N ALA A 197 -4.95 -20.09 9.91
CA ALA A 197 -4.39 -20.66 8.68
C ALA A 197 -4.97 -19.97 7.43
N SER A 198 -6.30 -19.84 7.36
CA SER A 198 -7.00 -19.21 6.23
C SER A 198 -6.59 -17.74 6.02
N LEU A 199 -6.48 -16.97 7.11
CA LEU A 199 -6.04 -15.56 7.06
C LEU A 199 -4.58 -15.43 6.61
N ARG A 200 -3.70 -16.36 7.02
CA ARG A 200 -2.31 -16.37 6.54
C ARG A 200 -2.21 -16.67 5.07
N GLU A 201 -3.00 -17.61 4.57
CA GLU A 201 -3.03 -17.94 3.14
C GLU A 201 -3.44 -16.74 2.29
N ARG A 202 -4.50 -16.03 2.67
CA ARG A 202 -4.98 -14.84 1.96
C ARG A 202 -3.96 -13.70 1.94
N LEU A 203 -3.16 -13.55 2.99
CA LEU A 203 -2.05 -12.58 3.03
C LEU A 203 -0.80 -13.06 2.28
N ALA A 204 -0.57 -14.37 2.18
CA ALA A 204 0.52 -14.93 1.39
C ALA A 204 0.32 -14.67 -0.12
N ASP A 205 -0.92 -14.51 -0.58
CA ASP A 205 -1.21 -14.18 -1.97
C ASP A 205 -0.65 -12.80 -2.37
N THR A 206 -0.61 -11.85 -1.44
CA THR A 206 0.06 -10.54 -1.67
C THR A 206 1.57 -10.69 -1.90
N GLN A 207 2.21 -11.61 -1.18
CA GLN A 207 3.65 -11.87 -1.36
C GLN A 207 3.95 -12.55 -2.70
N ARG A 208 2.99 -13.31 -3.25
CA ARG A 208 3.12 -13.97 -4.56
C ARG A 208 2.91 -13.01 -5.71
N ASP A 209 1.86 -12.20 -5.64
CA ASP A 209 1.60 -11.15 -6.63
C ASP A 209 0.86 -9.98 -5.97
N VAL A 210 1.48 -8.80 -5.99
CA VAL A 210 0.90 -7.57 -5.46
C VAL A 210 -0.28 -7.08 -6.30
N GLY A 211 -0.35 -7.46 -7.58
CA GLY A 211 -1.38 -7.01 -8.52
C GLY A 211 -2.70 -7.78 -8.45
N THR A 212 -2.74 -8.94 -7.80
CA THR A 212 -3.96 -9.75 -7.65
C THR A 212 -4.87 -9.26 -6.53
N VAL A 213 -4.34 -8.40 -5.65
CA VAL A 213 -5.03 -7.92 -4.45
C VAL A 213 -5.19 -6.40 -4.51
N ASP A 214 -6.43 -5.91 -4.33
CA ASP A 214 -6.69 -4.47 -4.24
C ASP A 214 -6.25 -3.91 -2.87
N TRP A 215 -5.00 -3.45 -2.82
CA TRP A 215 -4.42 -2.75 -1.67
C TRP A 215 -4.84 -1.28 -1.53
N HIS A 216 -5.56 -0.72 -2.51
CA HIS A 216 -6.04 0.66 -2.45
C HIS A 216 -7.41 0.76 -1.76
N GLY A 217 -8.30 -0.21 -1.99
CA GLY A 217 -9.67 -0.19 -1.47
C GLY A 217 -10.02 -1.39 -0.59
N GLU A 218 -10.11 -2.57 -1.17
CA GLU A 218 -10.69 -3.76 -0.53
C GLU A 218 -9.86 -4.28 0.66
N MET A 219 -8.55 -4.47 0.46
CA MET A 219 -7.68 -5.11 1.44
C MET A 219 -7.54 -4.31 2.75
N PRO A 220 -7.33 -2.97 2.75
CA PRO A 220 -7.28 -2.19 3.99
C PRO A 220 -8.59 -2.23 4.79
N LYS A 221 -9.75 -2.21 4.11
CA LYS A 221 -11.06 -2.32 4.78
C LYS A 221 -11.21 -3.68 5.45
N TRP A 222 -10.93 -4.75 4.71
CA TRP A 222 -10.96 -6.11 5.21
C TRP A 222 -10.00 -6.32 6.40
N LEU A 223 -8.76 -5.80 6.33
CA LEU A 223 -7.82 -5.84 7.47
C LEU A 223 -8.35 -5.09 8.70
N GLY A 224 -9.07 -3.99 8.49
CA GLY A 224 -9.76 -3.25 9.55
C GLY A 224 -10.82 -4.10 10.25
N GLU A 225 -11.66 -4.78 9.48
CA GLU A 225 -12.72 -5.68 9.96
C GLU A 225 -12.11 -6.87 10.73
N VAL A 226 -11.13 -7.57 10.14
CA VAL A 226 -10.43 -8.70 10.76
C VAL A 226 -9.76 -8.28 12.06
N ARG A 227 -9.13 -7.10 12.11
CA ARG A 227 -8.54 -6.58 13.35
C ARG A 227 -9.59 -6.31 14.42
N GLY A 228 -10.78 -5.82 14.05
CA GLY A 228 -11.91 -5.66 14.95
C GLY A 228 -12.35 -7.00 15.56
N GLN A 229 -12.51 -8.01 14.71
CA GLN A 229 -12.85 -9.37 15.14
C GLN A 229 -11.77 -9.96 16.08
N ILE A 230 -10.49 -9.85 15.73
CA ILE A 230 -9.38 -10.37 16.57
C ILE A 230 -9.39 -9.73 17.96
N ARG A 231 -9.61 -8.41 18.05
CA ARG A 231 -9.69 -7.71 19.35
C ARG A 231 -10.84 -8.23 20.19
N LEU A 232 -12.02 -8.37 19.59
CA LEU A 232 -13.19 -8.96 20.27
C LEU A 232 -12.87 -10.35 20.82
N GLN A 233 -12.17 -11.18 20.04
CA GLN A 233 -11.77 -12.53 20.46
C GLN A 233 -10.80 -12.52 21.63
N ILE A 234 -9.77 -11.67 21.61
CA ILE A 234 -8.78 -11.53 22.68
C ILE A 234 -9.46 -11.06 23.97
N ASP A 235 -10.37 -10.08 23.89
CA ASP A 235 -11.08 -9.59 25.06
C ASP A 235 -12.00 -10.64 25.67
N ARG A 236 -12.65 -11.48 24.84
CA ARG A 236 -13.42 -12.63 25.33
C ARG A 236 -12.56 -13.70 25.97
N ASP A 237 -11.37 -13.98 25.43
CA ASP A 237 -10.44 -14.93 26.08
C ASP A 237 -10.01 -14.44 27.46
N ARG A 238 -9.73 -13.12 27.60
CA ARG A 238 -9.41 -12.53 28.90
C ARG A 238 -10.54 -12.68 29.90
N GLN A 239 -11.78 -12.45 29.47
CA GLN A 239 -12.97 -12.61 30.33
C GLN A 239 -13.17 -14.07 30.74
N LEU A 240 -13.02 -15.02 29.82
CA LEU A 240 -13.09 -16.45 30.13
C LEU A 240 -12.00 -16.90 31.08
N THR A 241 -10.76 -16.42 30.92
CA THR A 241 -9.68 -16.70 31.87
C THR A 241 -10.00 -16.16 33.26
N ALA A 242 -10.56 -14.94 33.36
CA ALA A 242 -10.98 -14.37 34.63
C ALA A 242 -12.11 -15.20 35.28
N LEU A 243 -13.10 -15.62 34.50
CA LEU A 243 -14.20 -16.48 34.95
C LEU A 243 -13.68 -17.83 35.43
N ALA A 244 -12.72 -18.44 34.72
CA ALA A 244 -12.12 -19.72 35.10
C ALA A 244 -11.33 -19.61 36.39
N ASN A 245 -10.61 -18.50 36.60
CA ASN A 245 -9.91 -18.28 37.86
C ASN A 245 -10.89 -18.13 39.02
N GLN A 246 -11.98 -17.37 38.85
CA GLN A 246 -13.00 -17.19 39.88
C GLN A 246 -13.75 -18.49 40.20
N ALA A 247 -14.17 -19.25 39.19
CA ALA A 247 -14.82 -20.55 39.39
C ALA A 247 -13.86 -21.60 40.01
N GLY A 248 -12.55 -21.43 39.79
CA GLY A 248 -11.50 -22.28 40.33
C GLY A 248 -11.19 -22.07 41.81
N ASP A 249 -11.79 -21.06 42.47
CA ASP A 249 -11.66 -20.86 43.92
C ASP A 249 -12.37 -21.97 44.73
N ASP A 250 -13.33 -22.67 44.11
CA ASP A 250 -13.91 -23.89 44.68
C ASP A 250 -12.93 -25.07 44.51
N PRO A 251 -12.46 -25.72 45.60
CA PRO A 251 -11.57 -26.87 45.54
C PRO A 251 -12.06 -28.02 44.66
N ALA A 252 -13.39 -28.21 44.54
CA ALA A 252 -13.96 -29.26 43.72
C ALA A 252 -13.86 -28.98 42.21
N ALA A 253 -13.86 -27.71 41.81
CA ALA A 253 -13.80 -27.27 40.41
C ALA A 253 -12.39 -26.83 39.97
N ALA A 254 -11.46 -26.64 40.90
CA ALA A 254 -10.13 -26.07 40.66
C ALA A 254 -9.30 -26.77 39.58
N GLU A 255 -9.37 -28.10 39.46
CA GLU A 255 -8.63 -28.85 38.43
C GLU A 255 -9.25 -28.65 37.04
N ALA A 256 -10.58 -28.70 36.93
CA ALA A 256 -11.27 -28.52 35.66
C ALA A 256 -11.13 -27.08 35.16
N CYS A 257 -11.27 -26.10 36.05
CA CYS A 257 -11.07 -24.68 35.73
C CYS A 257 -9.65 -24.37 35.29
N ARG A 258 -8.61 -25.00 35.90
CA ARG A 258 -7.22 -24.88 35.41
C ARG A 258 -7.06 -25.38 33.98
N LYS A 259 -7.63 -26.54 33.64
CA LYS A 259 -7.58 -27.08 32.28
C LYS A 259 -8.28 -26.17 31.27
N ILE A 260 -9.44 -25.62 31.63
CA ILE A 260 -10.17 -24.67 30.78
C ILE A 260 -9.35 -23.40 30.57
N SER A 261 -8.79 -22.84 31.65
CA SER A 261 -7.94 -21.64 31.61
C SER A 261 -6.70 -21.84 30.72
N ASP A 262 -6.05 -23.00 30.82
CA ASP A 262 -4.92 -23.35 29.95
C ASP A 262 -5.33 -23.46 28.48
N GLU A 263 -6.47 -24.08 28.17
CA GLU A 263 -6.95 -24.20 26.80
C GLU A 263 -7.34 -22.84 26.20
N VAL A 264 -8.03 -21.99 26.98
CA VAL A 264 -8.37 -20.61 26.58
C VAL A 264 -7.11 -19.80 26.34
N ARG A 265 -6.07 -19.93 27.19
CA ARG A 265 -4.77 -19.28 26.98
C ARG A 265 -4.09 -19.72 25.69
N ILE A 266 -4.12 -21.01 25.38
CA ILE A 266 -3.60 -21.54 24.10
C ILE A 266 -4.36 -20.91 22.91
N GLY A 267 -5.69 -20.77 23.01
CA GLY A 267 -6.49 -20.04 22.03
C GLY A 267 -6.09 -18.57 21.90
N GLY A 268 -5.95 -17.86 23.03
CA GLY A 268 -5.53 -16.46 23.10
C GLY A 268 -4.15 -16.19 22.48
N ASP A 269 -3.21 -17.13 22.62
CA ASP A 269 -1.89 -17.06 21.99
C ASP A 269 -1.98 -17.10 20.46
N VAL A 270 -2.95 -17.84 19.90
CA VAL A 270 -3.19 -17.89 18.45
C VAL A 270 -3.68 -16.53 17.97
N TRP A 271 -4.64 -15.93 18.67
CA TRP A 271 -5.16 -14.60 18.33
C TRP A 271 -4.10 -13.51 18.43
N THR A 272 -3.29 -13.53 19.50
CA THR A 272 -2.19 -12.56 19.69
C THR A 272 -1.11 -12.68 18.60
N ARG A 273 -0.79 -13.91 18.16
CA ARG A 273 0.11 -14.12 17.02
C ARG A 273 -0.50 -13.62 15.72
N LEU A 274 -1.79 -13.83 15.52
CA LEU A 274 -2.50 -13.38 14.33
C LEU A 274 -2.61 -11.85 14.28
N GLU A 275 -2.85 -11.18 15.41
CA GLU A 275 -2.85 -9.71 15.51
C GLU A 275 -1.51 -9.13 15.05
N ARG A 276 -0.40 -9.65 15.57
CA ARG A 276 0.95 -9.24 15.13
C ARG A 276 1.17 -9.46 13.64
N PHE A 277 0.68 -10.58 13.10
CA PHE A 277 0.79 -10.89 11.67
C PHE A 277 -0.02 -9.92 10.81
N VAL A 278 -1.26 -9.61 11.19
CA VAL A 278 -2.11 -8.61 10.52
C VAL A 278 -1.49 -7.22 10.57
N LEU A 279 -0.89 -6.83 11.70
CA LEU A 279 -0.16 -5.56 11.83
C LEU A 279 1.06 -5.48 10.90
N SER A 280 1.71 -6.62 10.63
CA SER A 280 2.84 -6.69 9.71
C SER A 280 2.44 -6.71 8.23
N ALA A 281 1.15 -6.80 7.90
CA ALA A 281 0.68 -6.95 6.53
C ALA A 281 1.05 -5.75 5.62
N ILE A 282 0.98 -4.51 6.16
CA ILE A 282 1.34 -3.30 5.40
C ILE A 282 2.86 -3.27 5.09
N PRO A 283 3.77 -3.43 6.07
CA PRO A 283 5.20 -3.56 5.79
C PRO A 283 5.52 -4.65 4.75
N VAL A 284 4.89 -5.82 4.88
CA VAL A 284 5.07 -6.94 3.93
C VAL A 284 4.61 -6.57 2.52
N PHE A 285 3.48 -5.87 2.40
CA PHE A 285 3.01 -5.36 1.11
C PHE A 285 4.00 -4.37 0.49
N LEU A 286 4.53 -3.41 1.27
CA LEU A 286 5.49 -2.43 0.78
C LEU A 286 6.78 -3.09 0.29
N GLU A 287 7.27 -4.09 1.01
CA GLU A 287 8.44 -4.88 0.60
C GLU A 287 8.17 -5.70 -0.67
N ALA A 288 7.00 -6.33 -0.75
CA ALA A 288 6.57 -7.08 -1.93
C ALA A 288 6.42 -6.15 -3.14
N GLN A 289 5.84 -4.96 -2.96
CA GLN A 289 5.68 -3.95 -4.01
C GLN A 289 7.05 -3.48 -4.52
N ASN A 290 7.98 -3.20 -3.60
CA ASN A 290 9.35 -2.85 -3.97
C ASN A 290 10.02 -3.94 -4.81
N THR A 291 9.89 -5.20 -4.37
CA THR A 291 10.51 -6.34 -5.05
C THR A 291 9.87 -6.66 -6.41
N GLN A 292 8.54 -6.56 -6.52
CA GLN A 292 7.81 -7.02 -7.71
C GLN A 292 7.54 -5.92 -8.74
N ARG A 293 7.41 -4.65 -8.31
CA ARG A 293 7.03 -3.52 -9.18
C ARG A 293 8.16 -2.52 -9.39
N PHE A 294 9.00 -2.28 -8.38
CA PHE A 294 10.03 -1.25 -8.45
C PHE A 294 11.44 -1.79 -8.73
N ARG A 295 11.70 -3.09 -8.54
CA ARG A 295 12.94 -3.69 -9.03
C ARG A 295 12.88 -3.89 -10.55
N PRO A 296 13.89 -3.40 -11.30
CA PRO A 296 13.97 -3.68 -12.72
C PRO A 296 14.06 -5.20 -12.93
N ARG A 297 13.15 -5.74 -13.75
CA ARG A 297 13.20 -7.16 -14.17
C ARG A 297 14.50 -7.38 -14.96
N GLY A 298 15.11 -8.56 -14.78
CA GLY A 298 16.51 -8.91 -15.09
C GLY A 298 17.07 -8.70 -16.51
N LEU A 299 16.35 -8.00 -17.39
CA LEU A 299 16.89 -7.50 -18.65
C LEU A 299 17.66 -6.17 -18.48
N ALA A 300 17.33 -5.35 -17.49
CA ALA A 300 18.07 -4.09 -17.28
C ALA A 300 19.48 -4.31 -16.70
N SER A 301 19.70 -5.41 -15.97
CA SER A 301 21.02 -5.78 -15.44
C SER A 301 21.91 -6.49 -16.47
N THR A 302 21.37 -6.86 -17.64
CA THR A 302 22.11 -7.47 -18.74
C THR A 302 22.52 -6.46 -19.81
N ILE A 303 22.00 -5.23 -19.75
CA ILE A 303 22.40 -4.13 -20.62
C ILE A 303 23.59 -3.43 -19.98
N ASP A 304 24.74 -3.51 -20.62
CA ASP A 304 25.91 -2.73 -20.27
C ASP A 304 25.69 -1.29 -20.77
N MET A 305 25.41 -0.36 -19.87
CA MET A 305 25.10 1.03 -20.23
C MET A 305 26.24 1.71 -21.00
N ALA A 306 27.49 1.28 -20.80
CA ALA A 306 28.62 1.80 -21.55
C ALA A 306 28.66 1.23 -22.98
N ARG A 307 28.63 -0.10 -23.13
CA ARG A 307 28.78 -0.75 -24.45
C ARG A 307 27.51 -0.77 -25.29
N ASP A 308 26.35 -0.98 -24.67
CA ASP A 308 25.11 -1.24 -25.38
C ASP A 308 24.30 0.04 -25.64
N VAL A 309 24.64 1.14 -24.95
CA VAL A 309 23.88 2.40 -25.02
C VAL A 309 24.77 3.61 -25.29
N PHE A 310 25.86 3.81 -24.53
CA PHE A 310 26.71 4.99 -24.66
C PHE A 310 27.59 4.96 -25.93
N GLU A 311 28.32 3.88 -26.16
CA GLU A 311 29.17 3.73 -27.36
C GLU A 311 28.37 3.81 -28.68
N PRO A 312 27.22 3.12 -28.84
CA PRO A 312 26.40 3.25 -30.05
C PRO A 312 25.73 4.62 -30.16
N GLY A 313 25.44 5.27 -29.02
CA GLY A 313 24.92 6.63 -28.98
C GLY A 313 25.92 7.65 -29.53
N LEU A 314 27.19 7.56 -29.13
CA LEU A 314 28.27 8.42 -29.63
C LEU A 314 28.57 8.20 -31.12
N ALA A 315 28.34 6.99 -31.63
CA ALA A 315 28.54 6.66 -33.03
C ALA A 315 27.32 6.99 -33.93
N ALA A 316 26.18 7.38 -33.34
CA ALA A 316 24.97 7.69 -34.08
C ALA A 316 24.95 9.15 -34.56
N ALA A 317 24.26 9.41 -35.67
CA ALA A 317 23.99 10.78 -36.12
C ALA A 317 23.11 11.54 -35.11
N ASP A 318 23.28 12.87 -35.03
CA ASP A 318 22.68 13.76 -34.03
C ASP A 318 21.16 13.54 -33.84
N ASP A 319 20.42 13.33 -34.92
CA ASP A 319 18.97 13.12 -34.89
C ASP A 319 18.59 11.86 -34.09
N ARG A 320 19.37 10.79 -34.25
CA ARG A 320 19.17 9.51 -33.55
C ARG A 320 19.70 9.59 -32.12
N PHE A 321 20.79 10.31 -31.90
CA PHE A 321 21.30 10.57 -30.56
C PHE A 321 20.29 11.35 -29.71
N ALA A 322 19.75 12.45 -30.25
CA ALA A 322 18.74 13.27 -29.57
C ALA A 322 17.45 12.47 -29.25
N ALA A 323 17.00 11.63 -30.19
CA ALA A 323 15.85 10.75 -29.96
C ALA A 323 16.11 9.71 -28.86
N ALA A 324 17.30 9.08 -28.85
CA ALA A 324 17.68 8.09 -27.84
C ALA A 324 17.83 8.72 -26.44
N VAL A 325 18.50 9.88 -26.36
CA VAL A 325 18.60 10.67 -25.11
C VAL A 325 17.22 11.08 -24.62
N GLY A 326 16.31 11.49 -25.50
CA GLY A 326 14.93 11.83 -25.12
C GLY A 326 14.15 10.67 -24.50
N VAL A 327 14.42 9.43 -24.91
CA VAL A 327 13.83 8.22 -24.31
C VAL A 327 14.49 7.89 -22.97
N LEU A 328 15.83 7.95 -22.89
CA LEU A 328 16.58 7.71 -21.66
C LEU A 328 16.21 8.72 -20.55
N VAL A 329 16.16 10.01 -20.87
CA VAL A 329 15.80 11.06 -19.91
C VAL A 329 14.38 10.86 -19.37
N LYS A 330 13.42 10.44 -20.22
CA LYS A 330 12.07 10.09 -19.78
C LYS A 330 12.01 8.87 -18.84
N GLY A 331 12.95 7.94 -18.97
CA GLY A 331 13.04 6.75 -18.12
C GLY A 331 13.85 6.94 -16.84
N VAL A 332 14.84 7.85 -16.84
CA VAL A 332 15.74 8.12 -15.72
C VAL A 332 15.19 9.18 -14.76
N VAL A 333 14.46 10.15 -15.28
CA VAL A 333 13.76 11.12 -14.43
C VAL A 333 12.53 10.44 -13.85
N ALA A 334 12.62 9.99 -12.61
CA ALA A 334 11.44 9.62 -11.84
C ALA A 334 10.44 10.79 -11.92
N PRO A 335 9.13 10.54 -12.17
CA PRO A 335 8.15 11.61 -12.10
C PRO A 335 8.34 12.32 -10.76
N PRO A 336 8.41 13.67 -10.72
CA PRO A 336 8.68 14.38 -9.49
C PRO A 336 7.61 13.99 -8.48
N THR A 337 7.99 13.16 -7.51
CA THR A 337 7.12 12.82 -6.41
C THR A 337 7.05 14.05 -5.51
N PRO A 338 5.87 14.63 -5.27
CA PRO A 338 5.77 15.70 -4.28
C PRO A 338 6.24 15.13 -2.96
N VAL A 339 7.16 15.82 -2.29
CA VAL A 339 7.62 15.43 -0.95
C VAL A 339 6.42 15.64 -0.02
N CYS A 340 5.74 14.56 0.33
CA CYS A 340 4.68 14.56 1.32
C CYS A 340 5.34 14.56 2.70
N TRP A 341 5.51 15.74 3.28
CA TRP A 341 6.02 15.87 4.63
C TRP A 341 4.96 15.45 5.65
N GLY A 342 5.27 14.44 6.46
CA GLY A 342 4.50 14.17 7.67
C GLY A 342 4.75 15.25 8.72
N LEU A 343 3.79 15.46 9.63
CA LEU A 343 3.96 16.37 10.76
C LEU A 343 5.16 15.97 11.63
N GLY A 344 5.40 14.67 11.78
CA GLY A 344 6.57 14.10 12.47
C GLY A 344 7.90 14.49 11.80
N ASP A 345 7.97 14.37 10.48
CA ASP A 345 9.16 14.73 9.70
C ASP A 345 9.45 16.24 9.78
N LEU A 346 8.39 17.07 9.79
CA LEU A 346 8.50 18.51 9.98
C LEU A 346 9.01 18.85 11.38
N THR A 347 8.49 18.19 12.43
CA THR A 347 9.02 18.38 13.78
C THR A 347 10.47 17.94 13.89
N ASP A 348 10.84 16.80 13.33
CA ASP A 348 12.22 16.32 13.36
C ASP A 348 13.16 17.25 12.59
N LEU A 349 12.72 17.81 11.47
CA LEU A 349 13.47 18.82 10.71
C LEU A 349 13.62 20.14 11.48
N LEU A 350 12.55 20.59 12.14
CA LEU A 350 12.53 21.85 12.92
C LEU A 350 13.36 21.74 14.20
N PHE A 351 13.40 20.56 14.81
CA PHE A 351 14.20 20.29 16.01
C PHE A 351 15.60 19.73 15.69
N ARG A 352 15.91 19.49 14.41
CA ARG A 352 17.26 19.13 13.99
C ARG A 352 18.17 20.32 14.27
N VAL A 353 19.20 20.09 15.09
CA VAL A 353 20.25 21.09 15.31
C VAL A 353 20.77 21.54 13.94
N PRO A 354 20.77 22.85 13.63
CA PRO A 354 21.22 23.36 12.35
C PRO A 354 22.60 22.79 12.06
N THR A 355 22.67 21.89 11.10
CA THR A 355 23.95 21.35 10.66
C THR A 355 24.52 22.42 9.77
N SER A 356 25.41 23.26 10.31
CA SER A 356 26.30 24.04 9.46
C SER A 356 27.09 23.01 8.64
N TYR A 357 26.75 22.88 7.37
CA TYR A 357 27.69 22.25 6.46
C TYR A 357 28.90 23.18 6.46
N ASP A 358 29.96 22.78 7.16
CA ASP A 358 31.29 23.12 6.70
C ASP A 358 31.35 22.54 5.29
N ARG A 359 30.96 23.35 4.30
CA ARG A 359 31.33 23.10 2.93
C ARG A 359 32.84 23.14 2.99
N ARG A 360 33.43 21.95 3.09
CA ARG A 360 34.80 21.75 2.67
C ARG A 360 34.88 22.48 1.33
N PRO A 361 35.73 23.52 1.19
CA PRO A 361 35.97 24.11 -0.12
C PRO A 361 36.15 22.93 -1.07
N PRO A 362 35.58 22.96 -2.29
CA PRO A 362 35.82 21.89 -3.23
C PRO A 362 37.32 21.59 -3.18
N GLU A 363 37.68 20.31 -3.04
CA GLU A 363 39.05 19.90 -3.33
C GLU A 363 39.22 20.23 -4.81
N VAL A 364 39.63 21.47 -5.07
CA VAL A 364 40.27 21.86 -6.30
C VAL A 364 41.44 20.90 -6.29
N ASP A 365 41.43 19.91 -7.19
CA ASP A 365 42.66 19.24 -7.56
C ASP A 365 43.60 20.40 -7.86
N ASP A 366 44.55 20.65 -6.95
CA ASP A 366 45.68 21.51 -7.24
C ASP A 366 46.25 20.89 -8.50
N PRO A 367 46.11 21.53 -9.67
CA PRO A 367 46.57 20.95 -10.91
C PRO A 367 48.09 21.04 -10.81
N GLY A 368 48.68 20.10 -10.07
CA GLY A 368 50.02 20.25 -9.52
C GLY A 368 50.97 20.60 -10.63
N GLU A 369 51.80 21.63 -10.42
CA GLU A 369 52.69 22.25 -11.41
C GLU A 369 52.39 21.79 -12.83
N LEU A 370 51.25 22.23 -13.39
CA LEU A 370 51.11 22.30 -14.83
C LEU A 370 52.33 23.08 -15.27
N GLY A 371 53.33 22.36 -15.81
CA GLY A 371 54.59 22.97 -16.22
C GLY A 371 54.29 24.22 -17.04
N GLU A 372 55.15 25.25 -16.91
CA GLU A 372 54.97 26.54 -17.58
C GLU A 372 54.35 26.30 -18.97
N PRO A 373 53.16 26.86 -19.24
CA PRO A 373 52.50 26.65 -20.52
C PRO A 373 53.53 26.94 -21.61
N PRO A 374 53.71 26.04 -22.60
CA PRO A 374 54.74 26.22 -23.61
C PRO A 374 54.62 27.63 -24.18
N GLY A 375 55.69 28.40 -24.01
CA GLY A 375 55.73 29.83 -24.32
C GLY A 375 55.17 30.13 -25.70
N ASP A 376 54.38 31.20 -25.78
CA ASP A 376 53.72 31.77 -26.96
C ASP A 376 53.33 30.77 -28.04
N SER A 377 52.06 30.33 -27.98
CA SER A 377 51.48 29.46 -29.01
C SER A 377 51.34 30.12 -30.39
N ILE A 378 51.77 31.37 -30.59
CA ILE A 378 51.57 32.08 -31.87
C ILE A 378 52.91 32.18 -32.61
N PRO A 379 53.06 31.49 -33.76
CA PRO A 379 54.20 31.68 -34.66
C PRO A 379 54.48 33.15 -35.01
N GLN A 380 55.75 33.54 -35.10
CA GLN A 380 56.15 34.94 -35.29
C GLN A 380 55.70 35.54 -36.62
N ASP A 381 55.63 34.74 -37.68
CA ASP A 381 55.06 35.12 -38.98
C ASP A 381 53.57 35.46 -38.87
N ILE A 382 52.80 34.64 -38.14
CA ILE A 382 51.39 34.88 -37.83
C ILE A 382 51.23 36.15 -36.99
N ALA A 383 52.00 36.27 -35.89
CA ALA A 383 51.89 37.42 -34.99
C ALA A 383 52.19 38.75 -35.69
N ARG A 384 53.22 38.77 -36.54
CA ARG A 384 53.59 39.94 -37.34
C ARG A 384 52.51 40.28 -38.38
N CYS A 385 52.03 39.27 -39.12
CA CYS A 385 50.98 39.49 -40.12
C CYS A 385 49.67 39.97 -39.45
N ALA A 386 49.31 39.39 -38.30
CA ALA A 386 48.16 39.82 -37.50
C ALA A 386 48.31 41.27 -37.01
N ALA A 387 49.49 41.65 -36.50
CA ALA A 387 49.78 43.03 -36.10
C ALA A 387 49.66 44.01 -37.27
N ASP A 388 50.18 43.65 -38.45
CA ASP A 388 50.07 44.45 -39.66
C ASP A 388 48.60 44.61 -40.11
N VAL A 389 47.79 43.56 -40.04
CA VAL A 389 46.35 43.61 -40.38
C VAL A 389 45.59 44.48 -39.36
N LEU A 390 45.87 44.32 -38.06
CA LEU A 390 45.26 45.11 -37.00
C LEU A 390 45.66 46.59 -37.05
N SER A 391 46.84 46.92 -37.58
CA SER A 391 47.29 48.31 -37.75
C SER A 391 46.33 49.14 -38.62
N VAL A 392 45.61 48.50 -39.56
CA VAL A 392 44.57 49.14 -40.40
C VAL A 392 43.45 49.69 -39.53
N ALA A 393 43.03 48.96 -38.50
CA ALA A 393 42.04 49.41 -37.52
C ALA A 393 42.58 50.56 -36.64
N GLY A 394 43.91 50.65 -36.49
CA GLY A 394 44.58 51.75 -35.81
C GLY A 394 44.53 53.08 -36.57
N GLU A 395 44.44 53.04 -37.91
CA GLU A 395 44.35 54.22 -38.76
C GLU A 395 42.90 54.66 -39.01
N ARG A 396 41.99 53.70 -39.16
CA ARG A 396 40.57 53.96 -39.40
C ARG A 396 39.69 52.90 -38.73
N PRO A 397 38.51 53.26 -38.22
CA PRO A 397 37.53 52.30 -37.71
C PRO A 397 37.21 51.24 -38.76
N THR A 398 37.47 49.97 -38.45
CA THR A 398 37.34 48.85 -39.40
C THR A 398 36.61 47.69 -38.75
N ARG A 399 35.66 47.09 -39.48
CA ARG A 399 34.91 45.92 -39.00
C ARG A 399 35.76 44.66 -39.02
N VAL A 400 35.50 43.73 -38.09
CA VAL A 400 36.18 42.44 -38.04
C VAL A 400 35.96 41.65 -39.33
N SER A 401 34.77 41.69 -39.93
CA SER A 401 34.51 41.10 -41.25
C SER A 401 35.46 41.59 -42.34
N GLU A 402 35.78 42.88 -42.36
CA GLU A 402 36.73 43.47 -43.31
C GLU A 402 38.17 43.06 -43.00
N LEU A 403 38.55 43.02 -41.72
CA LEU A 403 39.89 42.57 -41.29
C LEU A 403 40.14 41.10 -41.64
N LEU A 404 39.14 40.23 -41.44
CA LEU A 404 39.19 38.83 -41.87
C LEU A 404 39.30 38.71 -43.40
N GLY A 405 38.64 39.60 -44.15
CA GLY A 405 38.80 39.72 -45.60
C GLY A 405 40.23 40.09 -46.02
N VAL A 406 40.84 41.06 -45.33
CA VAL A 406 42.24 41.48 -45.56
C VAL A 406 43.20 40.33 -45.22
N ALA A 407 42.99 39.64 -44.10
CA ALA A 407 43.80 38.50 -43.70
C ALA A 407 43.76 37.36 -44.72
N ARG A 408 42.57 37.06 -45.28
CA ARG A 408 42.45 36.08 -46.38
C ARG A 408 43.22 36.48 -47.63
N SER A 409 43.28 37.77 -47.95
CA SER A 409 44.08 38.25 -49.08
C SER A 409 45.59 38.09 -48.86
N ARG A 410 46.02 38.00 -47.60
CA ARG A 410 47.41 37.78 -47.18
C ARG A 410 47.72 36.34 -46.76
N ALA A 411 46.83 35.40 -47.06
CA ALA A 411 47.00 33.99 -46.71
C ALA A 411 48.30 33.36 -47.24
N GLY A 412 48.91 33.92 -48.29
CA GLY A 412 50.19 33.45 -48.83
C GLY A 412 51.45 33.95 -48.11
N GLU A 413 51.32 34.85 -47.13
CA GLU A 413 52.45 35.41 -46.38
C GLU A 413 52.79 34.59 -45.12
N VAL A 414 51.97 33.61 -44.79
CA VAL A 414 51.96 32.91 -43.50
C VAL A 414 51.84 31.41 -43.72
N GLU A 415 52.47 30.59 -42.88
CA GLU A 415 52.46 29.13 -43.03
C GLU A 415 51.08 28.50 -42.75
N ASP A 416 50.32 29.07 -41.81
CA ASP A 416 48.97 28.64 -41.43
C ASP A 416 47.97 29.82 -41.50
N PRO A 417 47.24 29.99 -42.61
CA PRO A 417 46.29 31.08 -42.79
C PRO A 417 45.05 30.94 -41.91
N ASP A 418 44.69 29.72 -41.52
CA ASP A 418 43.54 29.46 -40.65
C ASP A 418 43.82 29.93 -39.22
N ARG A 419 45.05 29.73 -38.75
CA ARG A 419 45.50 30.22 -37.44
C ARG A 419 45.66 31.74 -37.40
N LEU A 420 46.01 32.38 -38.52
CA LEU A 420 45.99 33.85 -38.63
C LEU A 420 44.58 34.42 -38.40
N LEU A 421 43.55 33.79 -38.98
CA LEU A 421 42.16 34.19 -38.79
C LEU A 421 41.71 33.99 -37.34
N ASP A 422 42.12 32.88 -36.70
CA ASP A 422 41.81 32.62 -35.29
C ASP A 422 42.47 33.64 -34.36
N VAL A 423 43.72 34.04 -34.64
CA VAL A 423 44.42 35.07 -33.86
C VAL A 423 43.74 36.43 -34.00
N LEU A 424 43.33 36.82 -35.20
CA LEU A 424 42.62 38.08 -35.42
C LEU A 424 41.25 38.10 -34.75
N TRP A 425 40.51 36.99 -34.84
CA TRP A 425 39.21 36.91 -34.18
C TRP A 425 39.36 36.88 -32.65
N GLY A 426 40.29 36.08 -32.14
CA GLY A 426 40.62 36.04 -30.72
C GLY A 426 41.06 37.40 -30.18
N ALA A 427 41.89 38.14 -30.92
CA ALA A 427 42.31 39.50 -30.55
C ALA A 427 41.13 40.46 -30.48
N ALA A 428 40.20 40.42 -31.45
CA ALA A 428 39.01 41.27 -31.43
C ALA A 428 38.07 40.96 -30.25
N LEU A 429 37.86 39.67 -29.95
CA LEU A 429 37.10 39.24 -28.78
C LEU A 429 37.77 39.63 -27.47
N TRP A 430 39.09 39.46 -27.38
CA TRP A 430 39.85 39.84 -26.20
C TRP A 430 39.74 41.34 -25.93
N VAL A 431 39.90 42.18 -26.95
CA VAL A 431 39.70 43.63 -26.84
C VAL A 431 38.28 43.98 -26.37
N PHE A 432 37.27 43.26 -26.86
CA PHE A 432 35.86 43.48 -26.49
C PHE A 432 35.55 43.07 -25.04
N VAL A 433 36.07 41.94 -24.58
CA VAL A 433 35.79 41.38 -23.25
C VAL A 433 36.63 42.06 -22.17
N ALA A 434 37.92 42.27 -22.43
CA ALA A 434 38.84 42.84 -21.43
C ALA A 434 38.61 44.35 -21.22
N GLY A 435 38.05 45.05 -22.21
CA GLY A 435 37.73 46.47 -22.08
C GLY A 435 38.95 47.34 -21.72
N GLU A 436 38.78 48.26 -20.77
CA GLU A 436 39.83 49.15 -20.23
C GLU A 436 40.62 48.55 -19.06
N ASP A 437 40.12 47.50 -18.39
CA ASP A 437 40.74 46.86 -17.23
C ASP A 437 41.69 45.71 -17.64
N ARG A 438 42.76 46.03 -18.37
CA ARG A 438 43.75 45.04 -18.84
C ARG A 438 44.91 44.88 -17.85
N ALA A 439 45.14 43.67 -17.34
CA ALA A 439 46.33 43.33 -16.57
C ALA A 439 47.53 43.04 -17.50
N HIS A 440 48.75 43.42 -17.10
CA HIS A 440 49.97 43.22 -17.91
C HIS A 440 50.32 41.74 -18.18
N ASP A 441 49.85 40.81 -17.34
CA ASP A 441 50.09 39.36 -17.52
C ASP A 441 49.16 38.72 -18.57
N ASP A 442 48.17 39.45 -19.10
CA ASP A 442 47.19 38.95 -20.07
C ASP A 442 47.49 39.37 -21.53
N GLU A 443 48.62 40.04 -21.79
CA GLU A 443 49.00 40.50 -23.13
C GLU A 443 49.61 39.37 -23.99
N PRO A 444 49.48 39.42 -25.34
CA PRO A 444 50.19 38.50 -26.23
C PRO A 444 51.72 38.61 -26.01
N GLY A 445 52.46 37.51 -25.93
CA GLY A 445 53.91 37.60 -25.71
C GLY A 445 54.71 38.15 -26.90
N SER A 446 54.10 38.23 -28.09
CA SER A 446 54.64 39.00 -29.22
C SER A 446 54.45 40.51 -28.99
N ALA A 447 55.57 41.23 -28.83
CA ALA A 447 55.57 42.68 -28.60
C ALA A 447 54.84 43.48 -29.68
N ASP A 448 54.94 43.08 -30.96
CA ASP A 448 54.28 43.77 -32.07
C ASP A 448 52.75 43.59 -32.02
N LEU A 449 52.29 42.38 -31.68
CA LEU A 449 50.87 42.07 -31.54
C LEU A 449 50.28 42.72 -30.28
N ALA A 450 50.98 42.68 -29.15
CA ALA A 450 50.59 43.38 -27.93
C ALA A 450 50.46 44.89 -28.16
N ALA A 451 51.43 45.49 -28.86
CA ALA A 451 51.38 46.90 -29.26
C ALA A 451 50.19 47.21 -30.17
N ALA A 452 49.86 46.34 -31.14
CA ALA A 452 48.70 46.55 -32.01
C ALA A 452 47.37 46.50 -31.22
N VAL A 453 47.20 45.49 -30.37
CA VAL A 453 45.96 45.22 -29.63
C VAL A 453 45.75 46.22 -28.47
N SER A 454 46.82 46.63 -27.79
CA SER A 454 46.75 47.63 -26.69
C SER A 454 46.18 48.98 -27.14
N THR A 455 46.36 49.35 -28.42
CA THR A 455 45.86 50.64 -28.95
C THR A 455 44.39 50.61 -29.39
N LEU A 456 43.77 49.44 -29.44
CA LEU A 456 42.43 49.23 -30.00
C LEU A 456 41.36 49.06 -28.92
N VAL A 457 40.17 49.54 -29.25
CA VAL A 457 38.90 49.33 -28.55
C VAL A 457 37.92 48.70 -29.55
N ALA A 458 37.09 47.78 -29.07
CA ALA A 458 36.10 47.07 -29.86
C ALA A 458 34.69 47.46 -29.41
N VAL A 459 33.82 47.79 -30.37
CA VAL A 459 32.40 48.05 -30.11
C VAL A 459 31.57 47.12 -31.00
N ALA A 460 30.52 46.54 -30.43
CA ALA A 460 29.58 45.73 -31.18
C ALA A 460 28.72 46.62 -32.09
N ASP A 461 28.74 46.34 -33.39
CA ASP A 461 27.80 46.93 -34.36
C ASP A 461 26.49 46.11 -34.35
N ASP A 462 25.38 46.67 -34.84
CA ASP A 462 24.10 45.98 -35.03
C ASP A 462 24.13 44.96 -36.19
N HIS A 463 25.28 44.80 -36.84
CA HIS A 463 25.49 43.88 -37.94
C HIS A 463 25.98 42.53 -37.43
N VAL A 464 25.49 41.43 -38.03
CA VAL A 464 25.95 40.07 -37.72
C VAL A 464 27.11 39.72 -38.65
N LEU A 465 28.16 39.12 -38.10
CA LEU A 465 29.30 38.61 -38.84
C LEU A 465 28.84 37.49 -39.80
N ALA A 466 28.86 37.78 -41.10
CA ALA A 466 28.52 36.84 -42.15
C ALA A 466 29.79 36.09 -42.61
N ASP A 467 30.22 35.11 -41.82
CA ASP A 467 31.40 34.29 -42.09
C ASP A 467 31.08 32.79 -41.97
N ASP A 468 31.75 31.95 -42.77
CA ASP A 468 31.52 30.50 -42.77
C ASP A 468 32.08 29.84 -41.49
N ARG A 469 33.12 30.44 -40.88
CA ARG A 469 33.82 29.89 -39.71
C ARG A 469 33.46 30.60 -38.40
N TYR A 470 33.21 31.90 -38.45
CA TYR A 470 32.96 32.73 -37.26
C TYR A 470 31.53 33.25 -37.23
N ARG A 471 30.92 33.32 -36.04
CA ARG A 471 29.55 33.82 -35.84
C ARG A 471 29.50 34.76 -34.64
N GLY A 472 28.64 35.76 -34.72
CA GLY A 472 28.44 36.74 -33.65
C GLY A 472 28.14 38.13 -34.18
N PRO A 473 28.01 39.15 -33.32
CA PRO A 473 27.99 40.54 -33.75
C PRO A 473 29.33 40.89 -34.42
N ASP A 474 29.28 41.62 -35.52
CA ASP A 474 30.46 42.11 -36.22
C ASP A 474 31.04 43.29 -35.43
N LEU A 475 32.21 43.10 -34.84
CA LEU A 475 32.83 44.11 -33.99
C LEU A 475 33.54 45.15 -34.86
N THR A 476 33.43 46.43 -34.50
CA THR A 476 34.25 47.49 -35.10
C THR A 476 35.43 47.78 -34.19
N LEU A 477 36.65 47.63 -34.73
CA LEU A 477 37.90 47.96 -34.04
C LEU A 477 38.37 49.36 -34.44
N ALA A 478 38.72 50.19 -33.46
CA ALA A 478 39.35 51.48 -33.69
C ALA A 478 40.19 51.92 -32.47
N ARG A 479 40.97 52.99 -32.61
CA ARG A 479 41.55 53.67 -31.45
C ARG A 479 40.46 54.38 -30.64
N SER A 480 40.60 54.43 -29.31
CA SER A 480 39.67 55.12 -28.40
C SER A 480 39.33 56.55 -28.89
N ALA A 481 40.34 57.36 -29.24
CA ALA A 481 40.14 58.72 -29.74
C ALA A 481 39.40 58.81 -31.11
N ALA A 482 39.41 57.75 -31.91
CA ALA A 482 38.70 57.69 -33.20
C ALA A 482 37.24 57.26 -33.06
N LEU A 483 36.91 56.46 -32.03
CA LEU A 483 35.54 56.11 -31.65
C LEU A 483 34.79 57.32 -31.08
N ASP A 484 35.44 58.13 -30.24
CA ASP A 484 34.86 59.38 -29.72
C ASP A 484 34.49 60.37 -30.85
N ALA A 485 35.29 60.40 -31.93
CA ALA A 485 35.02 61.24 -33.10
C ALA A 485 33.85 60.74 -33.96
N LEU A 486 33.58 59.43 -33.97
CA LEU A 486 32.41 58.83 -34.63
C LEU A 486 31.11 59.12 -33.87
N ASP A 487 31.13 59.05 -32.54
CA ASP A 487 29.97 59.39 -31.69
C ASP A 487 29.62 60.89 -31.75
N LEU A 488 30.61 61.77 -31.92
CA LEU A 488 30.38 63.21 -32.13
C LEU A 488 29.84 63.55 -33.53
N GLY A 489 30.04 62.67 -34.53
CA GLY A 489 29.55 62.82 -35.90
C GLY A 489 28.10 62.39 -36.09
N THR A 490 27.67 61.33 -35.38
CA THR A 490 26.29 60.84 -35.35
C THR A 490 25.33 61.81 -34.63
N VAL A 491 25.78 62.48 -33.56
CA VAL A 491 24.99 63.52 -32.86
C VAL A 491 24.78 64.80 -33.69
N ARG A 492 25.66 65.09 -34.66
CA ARG A 492 25.55 66.28 -35.52
C ARG A 492 24.68 66.09 -36.78
N THR A 493 24.18 64.88 -37.02
CA THR A 493 23.34 64.56 -38.18
C THR A 493 21.93 64.06 -37.81
N SER A 494 21.54 64.18 -36.54
CA SER A 494 20.16 64.01 -36.06
C SER A 494 19.43 65.34 -35.86
#